data_AF-A0A9E7FRK3-F1
#
_entry.id   AF-A0A9E7FRK3-F1
#
_cell.length_a   1.000
_cell.length_b   1.000
_cell.length_c   1.000
_cell.angle_alpha   90.00
_cell.angle_beta   90.00
_cell.angle_gamma   90.00
#
_symmetry.space_group_name_H-M   'P 1'
#
loop_
_entity.id
_entity.type
_entity.pdbx_description
1 polymer ?
#
loop_
_entity_poly.entity_id
_entity_poly.type
_entity_poly.pdbx_seq_one_letter_code
_entity_poly.pdbx_strand_id
1 'polypeptide(L)'
;MGLMMNHKNWIILHSSKDILNILATISLHRDQSSYLLVVNLSRLGLAKELAEKFGAAIVSIEHRYYGKSTPYKELTTENLKYLSSKQAIFDLAVFRQYYQELLNAKYNVSETENRWFVIGGSYSGGLAAYFRLKFPHLTCGAYASSAALIAIYNFTEYDQQIGTTAGPECKAVLQEITHLVDEQLDSDRKSIKELFGASKIDNDDDFRFLVADAAALSLQYGFHDFVCDLLVNAKKNGSDILEAYSDYVKNVANQGIFGVTLEYYDRLYLKNPTSENSAYRLWWFYICSEMGYFLVAPQNDSIRSTKLDERYNLDFCKDIFGEGVYPDSNMANTYYGGRKFAGSRVIFTNGSQDPCRHISKQTPSKDTIHKE
;
A
#
# COMPACT_ATOMS: atom_id res chain seq x y z
N MET A 1 3.49 -5.04 -0.64
CA MET A 1 2.26 -4.27 -0.35
C MET A 1 2.58 -3.32 0.80
N GLY A 2 3.19 -2.18 0.51
CA GLY A 2 3.72 -1.31 1.57
C GLY A 2 4.00 0.09 1.06
N LEU A 3 2.94 0.85 0.78
CA LEU A 3 3.03 2.32 0.74
C LEU A 3 2.60 2.76 2.13
N MET A 4 3.52 2.64 3.09
CA MET A 4 3.26 3.11 4.44
C MET A 4 3.65 4.58 4.50
N MET A 5 2.66 5.40 4.82
CA MET A 5 2.77 6.84 4.95
C MET A 5 3.80 7.15 6.03
N ASN A 6 5.02 7.50 5.60
CA ASN A 6 6.10 7.87 6.50
C ASN A 6 5.80 9.23 7.15
N HIS A 7 5.80 9.29 8.48
CA HIS A 7 5.52 10.49 9.27
C HIS A 7 6.59 11.59 9.13
N LYS A 8 7.66 11.40 8.35
CA LYS A 8 8.79 12.34 8.27
C LYS A 8 8.91 13.14 6.97
N ASN A 9 8.05 12.93 5.97
CA ASN A 9 7.97 13.77 4.77
C ASN A 9 6.58 14.37 4.57
N TRP A 10 6.04 14.93 5.65
CA TRP A 10 4.95 15.88 5.55
C TRP A 10 5.48 17.19 4.97
N ILE A 11 5.20 17.48 3.70
CA ILE A 11 4.87 18.86 3.36
C ILE A 11 3.41 19.04 3.80
N ILE A 12 3.22 19.19 5.10
CA ILE A 12 2.04 19.87 5.61
C ILE A 12 2.31 21.34 5.31
N LEU A 13 1.58 21.91 4.36
CA LEU A 13 1.47 23.37 4.21
C LEU A 13 0.67 23.91 5.41
N HIS A 14 1.31 24.00 6.57
CA HIS A 14 0.80 24.70 7.75
C HIS A 14 1.48 26.04 7.86
N SER A 15 0.95 27.03 7.16
CA SER A 15 1.14 28.44 7.48
C SER A 15 0.25 29.29 6.58
N SER A 16 -0.68 30.02 7.17
CA SER A 16 -1.61 30.97 6.57
C SER A 16 -0.96 32.19 5.91
N LYS A 17 0.31 32.11 5.52
CA LYS A 17 1.04 33.15 4.79
C LYS A 17 1.47 32.76 3.38
N ASP A 18 1.49 31.47 3.03
CA ASP A 18 1.83 31.03 1.65
C ASP A 18 0.62 30.91 0.72
N ILE A 19 -0.60 31.03 1.26
CA ILE A 19 -1.84 31.14 0.46
C ILE A 19 -1.91 32.48 -0.29
N LEU A 20 -1.16 33.50 0.15
CA LEU A 20 -1.16 34.83 -0.48
C LEU A 20 -0.34 34.90 -1.78
N ASN A 21 0.51 33.91 -2.08
CA ASN A 21 1.26 33.88 -3.34
C ASN A 21 0.71 32.90 -4.40
N ILE A 22 -0.38 32.17 -4.10
CA ILE A 22 -1.22 31.49 -5.11
C ILE A 22 -2.35 32.43 -5.62
N LEU A 23 -2.33 33.70 -5.20
CA LEU A 23 -3.22 34.75 -5.69
C LEU A 23 -2.63 35.61 -6.83
N ALA A 24 -1.42 35.31 -7.31
CA ALA A 24 -0.87 35.98 -8.48
C ALA A 24 -1.02 35.11 -9.73
N THR A 25 -2.06 35.44 -10.52
CA THR A 25 -2.34 34.94 -11.88
C THR A 25 -3.23 33.68 -11.99
N ILE A 26 -4.42 33.72 -11.37
CA ILE A 26 -5.61 33.21 -12.07
C ILE A 26 -6.12 34.38 -12.92
N SER A 27 -5.49 34.58 -14.08
CA SER A 27 -5.95 35.50 -15.11
C SER A 27 -6.60 34.70 -16.23
N LEU A 28 -7.94 34.80 -16.27
CA LEU A 28 -8.82 34.68 -17.44
C LEU A 28 -8.72 33.39 -18.29
N HIS A 29 -9.81 32.60 -18.30
CA HIS A 29 -10.84 32.72 -19.35
C HIS A 29 -12.17 32.14 -18.87
N ARG A 30 -13.25 32.90 -19.12
CA ARG A 30 -14.64 32.43 -19.04
C ARG A 30 -14.80 31.25 -20.02
N ASP A 31 -15.66 30.31 -19.64
CA ASP A 31 -15.89 28.99 -20.27
C ASP A 31 -14.76 27.97 -20.07
N GLN A 32 -14.92 27.08 -19.08
CA GLN A 32 -14.82 25.61 -19.25
C GLN A 32 -15.06 24.88 -17.91
N SER A 33 -15.85 23.80 -17.98
CA SER A 33 -16.17 22.86 -16.91
C SER A 33 -14.92 22.43 -16.13
N SER A 34 -14.83 22.82 -14.85
CA SER A 34 -13.67 22.55 -14.00
C SER A 34 -13.66 21.08 -13.54
N TYR A 35 -12.50 20.44 -13.70
CA TYR A 35 -12.26 19.09 -13.20
C TYR A 35 -11.63 19.17 -11.79
N LEU A 36 -11.97 18.25 -10.90
CA LEU A 36 -11.39 18.18 -9.56
C LEU A 36 -10.81 16.79 -9.30
N LEU A 37 -9.52 16.76 -8.98
CA LEU A 37 -8.72 15.55 -8.92
C LEU A 37 -8.50 15.13 -7.46
N VAL A 38 -9.06 14.00 -7.02
CA VAL A 38 -8.78 13.47 -5.67
C VAL A 38 -7.56 12.55 -5.72
N VAL A 39 -6.50 12.89 -5.00
CA VAL A 39 -5.21 12.15 -5.06
C VAL A 39 -4.77 11.71 -3.68
N ASN A 40 -4.35 10.44 -3.57
CA ASN A 40 -3.48 9.98 -2.50
C ASN A 40 -2.33 9.16 -3.11
N LEU A 41 -1.27 9.86 -3.53
CA LEU A 41 -0.04 9.26 -4.08
C LEU A 41 1.16 10.14 -3.71
N SER A 42 2.23 9.49 -3.25
CA SER A 42 3.51 10.07 -2.85
C SER A 42 4.34 10.62 -4.01
N ARG A 43 3.81 10.61 -5.24
CA ARG A 43 4.36 11.32 -6.40
C ARG A 43 3.20 11.92 -7.20
N LEU A 44 2.98 13.22 -7.03
CA LEU A 44 1.93 14.00 -7.72
C LEU A 44 2.17 14.17 -9.23
N GLY A 45 3.17 13.54 -9.84
CA GLY A 45 3.57 13.79 -11.24
C GLY A 45 2.40 13.69 -12.23
N LEU A 46 1.80 12.51 -12.35
CA LEU A 46 0.65 12.31 -13.23
C LEU A 46 -0.55 13.20 -12.87
N ALA A 47 -0.84 13.33 -11.57
CA ALA A 47 -1.94 14.17 -11.10
C ALA A 47 -1.77 15.64 -11.49
N LYS A 48 -0.55 16.15 -11.34
CA LYS A 48 -0.16 17.51 -11.72
C LYS A 48 -0.25 17.71 -13.23
N GLU A 49 0.31 16.80 -14.02
CA GLU A 49 0.26 16.86 -15.48
C GLU A 49 -1.20 16.85 -16.01
N LEU A 50 -2.05 15.99 -15.44
CA LEU A 50 -3.47 15.95 -15.79
C LEU A 50 -4.18 17.24 -15.37
N ALA A 51 -3.87 17.76 -14.17
CA ALA A 51 -4.47 19.00 -13.69
C ALA A 51 -4.09 20.20 -14.58
N GLU A 52 -2.82 20.33 -14.95
CA GLU A 52 -2.35 21.36 -15.88
C GLU A 52 -3.02 21.22 -17.26
N LYS A 53 -3.09 20.00 -17.80
CA LYS A 53 -3.69 19.73 -19.12
C LYS A 53 -5.19 20.04 -19.17
N PHE A 54 -5.93 19.75 -18.11
CA PHE A 54 -7.39 19.87 -18.08
C PHE A 54 -7.88 21.12 -17.34
N GLY A 55 -6.99 22.02 -16.90
CA GLY A 55 -7.34 23.16 -16.05
C GLY A 55 -8.03 22.72 -14.75
N ALA A 56 -7.62 21.58 -14.20
CA ALA A 56 -8.24 20.97 -13.03
C ALA A 56 -7.61 21.48 -11.74
N ALA A 57 -8.40 21.54 -10.66
CA ALA A 57 -7.85 21.66 -9.32
C ALA A 57 -7.49 20.27 -8.75
N ILE A 58 -6.51 20.22 -7.84
CA ILE A 58 -6.11 19.00 -7.13
C ILE A 58 -6.54 19.11 -5.68
N VAL A 59 -7.18 18.06 -5.18
CA VAL A 59 -7.56 17.90 -3.77
C VAL A 59 -6.96 16.60 -3.27
N SER A 60 -6.14 16.68 -2.22
CA SER A 60 -5.62 15.49 -1.54
C SER A 60 -6.44 15.26 -0.27
N ILE A 61 -6.94 14.04 -0.09
CA ILE A 61 -7.78 13.68 1.06
C ILE A 61 -7.02 12.66 1.90
N GLU A 62 -6.83 13.00 3.16
CA GLU A 62 -6.22 12.10 4.13
C GLU A 62 -7.22 11.02 4.55
N HIS A 63 -6.76 9.78 4.58
CA HIS A 63 -7.59 8.64 4.92
C HIS A 63 -7.91 8.62 6.41
N ARG A 64 -9.15 8.23 6.79
CA ARG A 64 -9.51 8.03 8.20
C ARG A 64 -8.49 7.17 8.94
N TYR A 65 -8.21 7.51 10.18
CA TYR A 65 -7.16 6.95 11.06
C TYR A 65 -5.71 7.25 10.70
N TYR A 66 -5.40 7.67 9.46
CA TYR A 66 -4.03 8.00 9.08
C TYR A 66 -3.72 9.47 9.31
N GLY A 67 -2.47 9.76 9.64
CA GLY A 67 -2.01 11.13 9.84
C GLY A 67 -2.76 11.86 10.95
N LYS A 68 -3.41 12.96 10.61
CA LYS A 68 -4.18 13.78 11.55
C LYS A 68 -5.67 13.44 11.55
N SER A 69 -6.12 12.60 10.62
CA SER A 69 -7.53 12.26 10.39
C SER A 69 -7.97 11.07 11.24
N THR A 70 -7.64 11.07 12.53
CA THR A 70 -8.04 10.00 13.45
C THR A 70 -9.24 10.39 14.31
N PRO A 71 -10.30 9.56 14.39
CA PRO A 71 -11.43 9.80 15.28
C PRO A 71 -11.08 9.54 16.76
N TYR A 72 -9.99 8.81 17.03
CA TYR A 72 -9.58 8.42 18.38
C TYR A 72 -8.10 8.73 18.63
N LYS A 73 -7.76 9.13 19.86
CA LYS A 73 -6.36 9.33 20.28
C LYS A 73 -5.62 8.00 20.44
N GLU A 74 -6.31 7.01 20.99
CA GLU A 74 -5.82 5.63 21.17
C GLU A 74 -6.48 4.71 20.16
N LEU A 75 -5.69 3.91 19.48
CA LEU A 75 -6.09 3.01 18.40
C LEU A 75 -6.24 1.57 18.91
N THR A 76 -6.91 1.39 20.05
CA THR A 76 -7.28 0.05 20.52
C THR A 76 -8.08 -0.69 19.44
N THR A 77 -8.10 -2.03 19.48
CA THR A 77 -8.87 -2.82 18.50
C THR A 77 -10.33 -2.38 18.42
N GLU A 78 -10.97 -2.10 19.55
CA GLU A 78 -12.35 -1.60 19.59
C GLU A 78 -12.51 -0.28 18.83
N ASN A 79 -11.53 0.64 18.99
CA ASN A 79 -11.54 1.92 18.31
C ASN A 79 -11.25 1.82 16.81
N LEU A 80 -10.71 0.69 16.34
CA LEU A 80 -10.47 0.42 14.92
C LEU A 80 -11.69 -0.12 14.16
N LYS A 81 -12.84 -0.34 14.82
CA LYS A 81 -14.05 -0.87 14.18
C LYS A 81 -14.57 -0.07 12.98
N TYR A 82 -14.17 1.20 12.83
CA TYR A 82 -14.54 2.02 11.67
C TYR A 82 -13.43 2.16 10.62
N LEU A 83 -12.29 1.49 10.79
CA LEU A 83 -11.24 1.39 9.79
C LEU A 83 -11.61 0.29 8.79
N SER A 84 -12.29 0.67 7.71
CA SER A 84 -12.56 -0.21 6.58
C SER A 84 -12.59 0.58 5.28
N SER A 85 -12.35 -0.11 4.16
CA SER A 85 -12.43 0.49 2.83
C SER A 85 -13.84 1.01 2.53
N LYS A 86 -14.88 0.32 3.04
CA LYS A 86 -16.28 0.75 2.88
C LYS A 86 -16.48 2.11 3.52
N GLN A 87 -16.11 2.23 4.78
CA GLN A 87 -16.18 3.48 5.51
C GLN A 87 -15.37 4.60 4.83
N ALA A 88 -14.18 4.29 4.32
CA ALA A 88 -13.34 5.26 3.59
C ALA A 88 -14.00 5.79 2.31
N ILE A 89 -14.66 4.95 1.50
CA ILE A 89 -15.34 5.44 0.28
C ILE A 89 -16.60 6.25 0.60
N PHE A 90 -17.23 6.03 1.77
CA PHE A 90 -18.32 6.90 2.24
C PHE A 90 -17.79 8.27 2.69
N ASP A 91 -16.61 8.33 3.31
CA ASP A 91 -15.98 9.64 3.61
C ASP A 91 -15.69 10.41 2.32
N LEU A 92 -15.21 9.73 1.27
CA LEU A 92 -14.99 10.36 -0.03
C LEU A 92 -16.30 10.94 -0.60
N ALA A 93 -17.42 10.21 -0.48
CA ALA A 93 -18.73 10.68 -0.94
C ALA A 93 -19.18 11.95 -0.20
N VAL A 94 -19.12 11.92 1.14
CA VAL A 94 -19.53 13.03 1.99
C VAL A 94 -18.62 14.24 1.80
N PHE A 95 -17.30 14.04 1.79
CA PHE A 95 -16.33 15.11 1.55
C PHE A 95 -16.55 15.77 0.20
N ARG A 96 -16.72 14.97 -0.86
CA ARG A 96 -16.93 15.47 -2.22
C ARG A 96 -18.15 16.38 -2.26
N GLN A 97 -19.27 15.95 -1.67
CA GLN A 97 -20.49 16.74 -1.63
C GLN A 97 -20.27 18.05 -0.86
N TYR A 98 -19.73 17.96 0.36
CA TYR A 98 -19.41 19.12 1.19
C TYR A 98 -18.52 20.13 0.46
N TYR A 99 -17.46 19.66 -0.20
CA TYR A 99 -16.51 20.52 -0.89
C TYR A 99 -17.12 21.15 -2.14
N GLN A 100 -17.97 20.43 -2.87
CA GLN A 100 -18.72 20.98 -4.00
C GLN A 100 -19.64 22.13 -3.55
N GLU A 101 -20.38 21.95 -2.45
CA GLU A 101 -21.25 22.99 -1.87
C GLU A 101 -20.43 24.22 -1.44
N LEU A 102 -19.27 23.99 -0.82
CA LEU A 102 -18.33 25.05 -0.44
C LEU A 102 -17.83 25.84 -1.65
N LEU A 103 -17.48 25.16 -2.75
CA LEU A 103 -17.06 25.82 -4.00
C LEU A 103 -18.20 26.64 -4.61
N ASN A 104 -19.40 26.09 -4.67
CA ASN A 104 -20.57 26.77 -5.22
C ASN A 104 -20.88 28.06 -4.46
N ALA A 105 -20.88 27.99 -3.12
CA ALA A 105 -21.05 29.16 -2.26
C ALA A 105 -19.93 30.19 -2.45
N LYS A 106 -18.66 29.76 -2.54
CA LYS A 106 -17.50 30.64 -2.70
C LYS A 106 -17.53 31.42 -4.02
N TYR A 107 -17.96 30.80 -5.11
CA TYR A 107 -17.98 31.43 -6.43
C TYR A 107 -19.34 32.01 -6.82
N ASN A 108 -20.32 32.00 -5.90
CA ASN A 108 -21.68 32.48 -6.12
C ASN A 108 -22.31 31.87 -7.40
N VAL A 109 -22.06 30.58 -7.62
CA VAL A 109 -22.62 29.81 -8.73
C VAL A 109 -23.68 28.87 -8.19
N SER A 110 -24.89 28.92 -8.75
CA SER A 110 -25.98 28.01 -8.42
C SER A 110 -25.91 26.77 -9.31
N GLU A 111 -25.95 25.58 -8.70
CA GLU A 111 -26.19 24.30 -9.40
C GLU A 111 -25.13 23.86 -10.43
N THR A 112 -23.97 24.51 -10.51
CA THR A 112 -22.87 24.02 -11.35
C THR A 112 -22.17 22.85 -10.68
N GLU A 113 -22.27 21.67 -11.29
CA GLU A 113 -21.60 20.47 -10.81
C GLU A 113 -20.20 20.34 -11.44
N ASN A 114 -19.14 20.35 -10.63
CA ASN A 114 -17.80 20.11 -11.15
C ASN A 114 -17.63 18.63 -11.52
N ARG A 115 -16.77 18.35 -12.50
CA ARG A 115 -16.47 16.96 -12.87
C ARG A 115 -15.36 16.42 -11.98
N TRP A 116 -15.65 15.44 -11.15
CA TRP A 116 -14.66 14.85 -10.26
C TRP A 116 -14.02 13.60 -10.87
N PHE A 117 -12.69 13.61 -10.99
CA PHE A 117 -11.92 12.47 -11.47
C PHE A 117 -11.00 11.96 -10.35
N VAL A 118 -11.02 10.67 -10.06
CA VAL A 118 -10.39 10.12 -8.86
C VAL A 118 -9.12 9.38 -9.23
N ILE A 119 -8.01 9.67 -8.53
CA ILE A 119 -6.71 9.05 -8.81
C ILE A 119 -6.16 8.40 -7.56
N GLY A 120 -5.72 7.15 -7.69
CA GLY A 120 -5.01 6.45 -6.63
C GLY A 120 -4.07 5.39 -7.15
N GLY A 121 -3.16 4.96 -6.27
CA GLY A 121 -2.27 3.84 -6.53
C GLY A 121 -2.20 2.86 -5.36
N SER A 122 -1.92 1.58 -5.62
CA SER A 122 -1.91 0.55 -4.57
C SER A 122 -3.28 0.49 -3.88
N TYR A 123 -3.33 0.56 -2.54
CA TYR A 123 -4.57 0.65 -1.77
C TYR A 123 -5.47 1.82 -2.21
N SER A 124 -4.92 3.03 -2.40
CA SER A 124 -5.72 4.18 -2.84
C SER A 124 -6.23 4.02 -4.28
N GLY A 125 -5.54 3.21 -5.11
CA GLY A 125 -6.03 2.80 -6.42
C GLY A 125 -7.26 1.89 -6.32
N GLY A 126 -7.26 0.96 -5.36
CA GLY A 126 -8.43 0.17 -4.98
C GLY A 126 -9.59 1.08 -4.55
N LEU A 127 -9.35 2.02 -3.64
CA LEU A 127 -10.35 3.00 -3.21
C LEU A 127 -10.90 3.85 -4.36
N ALA A 128 -10.04 4.30 -5.29
CA ALA A 128 -10.47 5.07 -6.46
C ALA A 128 -11.44 4.26 -7.34
N ALA A 129 -11.11 2.98 -7.59
CA ALA A 129 -11.98 2.07 -8.33
C ALA A 129 -13.28 1.76 -7.57
N TYR A 130 -13.22 1.50 -6.26
CA TYR A 130 -14.39 1.24 -5.42
C TYR A 130 -15.32 2.44 -5.33
N PHE A 131 -14.77 3.65 -5.18
CA PHE A 131 -15.54 4.89 -5.12
C PHE A 131 -16.23 5.14 -6.46
N ARG A 132 -15.54 4.96 -7.59
CA ARG A 132 -16.16 5.04 -8.92
C ARG A 132 -17.25 3.98 -9.13
N LEU A 133 -17.05 2.76 -8.62
CA LEU A 133 -18.04 1.67 -8.69
C LEU A 133 -19.29 1.98 -7.87
N LYS A 134 -19.15 2.45 -6.63
CA LYS A 134 -20.25 2.60 -5.67
C LYS A 134 -20.96 3.95 -5.79
N PHE A 135 -20.24 4.98 -6.23
CA PHE A 135 -20.76 6.34 -6.39
C PHE A 135 -20.49 6.88 -7.80
N PRO A 136 -20.97 6.20 -8.86
CA PRO A 136 -20.71 6.62 -10.24
C PRO A 136 -21.39 7.95 -10.60
N HIS A 137 -22.34 8.43 -9.78
CA HIS A 137 -23.00 9.72 -9.92
C HIS A 137 -22.16 10.88 -9.35
N LEU A 138 -21.16 10.61 -8.49
CA LEU A 138 -20.33 11.65 -7.87
C LEU A 138 -19.02 11.91 -8.61
N THR A 139 -18.64 11.03 -9.53
CA THR A 139 -17.36 11.05 -10.25
C THR A 139 -17.59 10.86 -11.74
N CYS A 140 -16.72 11.37 -12.61
CA CYS A 140 -16.79 11.14 -14.06
C CYS A 140 -15.90 9.96 -14.52
N GLY A 141 -14.93 9.56 -13.69
CA GLY A 141 -14.04 8.43 -13.94
C GLY A 141 -13.00 8.26 -12.84
N ALA A 142 -12.19 7.21 -12.96
CA ALA A 142 -11.07 6.97 -12.04
C ALA A 142 -9.83 6.44 -12.76
N TYR A 143 -8.66 6.76 -12.21
CA TYR A 143 -7.37 6.15 -12.53
C TYR A 143 -6.87 5.36 -11.32
N ALA A 144 -6.74 4.05 -11.52
CA ALA A 144 -6.47 3.07 -10.48
C ALA A 144 -5.17 2.31 -10.81
N SER A 145 -4.04 2.85 -10.36
CA SER A 145 -2.71 2.29 -10.65
C SER A 145 -2.32 1.20 -9.67
N SER A 146 -1.85 0.04 -10.14
CA SER A 146 -1.48 -1.10 -9.31
C SER A 146 -2.53 -1.39 -8.23
N ALA A 147 -3.80 -1.28 -8.61
CA ALA A 147 -4.89 -1.16 -7.65
C ALA A 147 -5.09 -2.46 -6.87
N ALA A 148 -5.05 -2.39 -5.54
CA ALA A 148 -5.38 -3.49 -4.64
C ALA A 148 -6.91 -3.68 -4.59
N LEU A 149 -7.45 -4.30 -5.64
CA LEU A 149 -8.87 -4.41 -5.95
C LEU A 149 -9.48 -5.75 -5.51
N ILE A 150 -8.69 -6.82 -5.57
CA ILE A 150 -9.16 -8.19 -5.36
C ILE A 150 -8.66 -8.63 -3.99
N ALA A 151 -9.58 -8.82 -3.03
CA ALA A 151 -9.24 -9.38 -1.74
C ALA A 151 -8.78 -10.84 -1.92
N ILE A 152 -7.61 -11.19 -1.41
CA ILE A 152 -7.06 -12.55 -1.49
C ILE A 152 -6.65 -12.95 -0.08
N TYR A 153 -7.21 -14.04 0.43
CA TYR A 153 -6.94 -14.49 1.79
C TYR A 153 -5.46 -14.88 1.97
N ASN A 154 -4.99 -15.93 1.26
CA ASN A 154 -3.59 -16.33 1.18
C ASN A 154 -3.00 -15.90 -0.17
N PHE A 155 -2.06 -14.96 -0.17
CA PHE A 155 -1.56 -14.29 -1.38
C PHE A 155 -0.18 -14.81 -1.80
N THR A 156 -0.14 -16.08 -2.23
CA THR A 156 1.09 -16.76 -2.67
C THR A 156 1.68 -16.19 -3.96
N GLU A 157 0.84 -15.66 -4.85
CA GLU A 157 1.25 -15.09 -6.13
C GLU A 157 2.10 -13.84 -5.97
N TYR A 158 2.04 -13.18 -4.80
CA TYR A 158 2.96 -12.10 -4.45
C TYR A 158 4.40 -12.61 -4.50
N ASP A 159 4.69 -13.71 -3.80
CA ASP A 159 6.04 -14.29 -3.70
C ASP A 159 6.53 -14.81 -5.05
N GLN A 160 5.65 -15.48 -5.79
CA GLN A 160 5.96 -15.97 -7.14
C GLN A 160 6.33 -14.84 -8.10
N GLN A 161 5.61 -13.71 -8.04
CA GLN A 161 5.93 -12.54 -8.85
C GLN A 161 7.23 -11.88 -8.40
N ILE A 162 7.54 -11.81 -7.09
CA ILE A 162 8.84 -11.33 -6.62
C ILE A 162 9.97 -12.22 -7.15
N GLY A 163 9.84 -13.54 -7.08
CA GLY A 163 10.83 -14.47 -7.64
C GLY A 163 10.99 -14.30 -9.15
N THR A 164 9.91 -14.03 -9.88
CA THR A 164 9.96 -13.70 -11.31
C THR A 164 10.68 -12.38 -11.57
N THR A 165 10.40 -11.35 -10.75
CA THR A 165 11.00 -10.01 -10.86
C THR A 165 12.49 -10.02 -10.53
N ALA A 166 12.95 -10.83 -9.57
CA ALA A 166 14.36 -11.04 -9.25
C ALA A 166 15.14 -11.70 -10.39
N GLY A 167 14.47 -12.49 -11.23
CA GLY A 167 15.14 -13.34 -12.22
C GLY A 167 15.86 -14.54 -11.58
N PRO A 168 16.27 -15.53 -12.40
CA PRO A 168 16.66 -16.86 -11.92
C PRO A 168 17.90 -16.86 -11.02
N GLU A 169 18.93 -16.07 -11.33
CA GLU A 169 20.18 -16.05 -10.54
C GLU A 169 19.95 -15.45 -9.14
N CYS A 170 19.36 -14.25 -9.07
CA CYS A 170 19.08 -13.59 -7.80
C CYS A 170 18.06 -14.37 -6.97
N LYS A 171 17.04 -14.95 -7.62
CA LYS A 171 16.06 -15.82 -6.96
C LYS A 171 16.73 -17.01 -6.26
N ALA A 172 17.66 -17.70 -6.93
CA ALA A 172 18.37 -18.82 -6.34
C ALA A 172 19.18 -18.40 -5.10
N VAL A 173 19.83 -17.23 -5.14
CA VAL A 173 20.57 -16.71 -3.98
C VAL A 173 19.62 -16.34 -2.84
N LEU A 174 18.47 -15.73 -3.11
CA LEU A 174 17.45 -15.43 -2.09
C LEU A 174 16.88 -16.71 -1.44
N GLN A 175 16.68 -17.77 -2.24
CA GLN A 175 16.25 -19.09 -1.73
C GLN A 175 17.32 -19.70 -0.82
N GLU A 176 18.59 -19.60 -1.21
CA GLU A 176 19.72 -20.07 -0.40
C GLU A 176 19.83 -19.29 0.92
N ILE A 177 19.73 -17.96 0.89
CA ILE A 177 19.72 -17.12 2.09
C ILE A 177 18.59 -17.51 3.04
N THR A 178 17.38 -17.71 2.50
CA THR A 178 16.22 -18.14 3.31
C THR A 178 16.48 -19.48 3.99
N HIS A 179 17.08 -20.45 3.29
CA HIS A 179 17.47 -21.73 3.87
C HIS A 179 18.49 -21.57 5.00
N LEU A 180 19.54 -20.79 4.76
CA LEU A 180 20.59 -20.52 5.76
C LEU A 180 20.03 -19.82 7.01
N VAL A 181 19.11 -18.87 6.83
CA VAL A 181 18.42 -18.19 7.94
C VAL A 181 17.57 -19.19 8.72
N ASP A 182 16.81 -20.06 8.06
CA ASP A 182 16.00 -21.07 8.72
C ASP A 182 16.85 -22.05 9.53
N GLU A 183 17.94 -22.57 8.96
CA GLU A 183 18.87 -23.47 9.65
C GLU A 183 19.57 -22.81 10.85
N GLN A 184 19.97 -21.54 10.71
CA GLN A 184 20.59 -20.81 11.81
C GLN A 184 19.60 -20.43 12.91
N LEU A 185 18.33 -20.18 12.59
CA LEU A 185 17.31 -19.97 13.63
C LEU A 185 17.11 -21.21 14.50
N ASP A 186 17.16 -22.41 13.89
CA ASP A 186 17.02 -23.67 14.62
C ASP A 186 18.23 -24.01 15.50
N SER A 187 19.43 -23.53 15.13
CA SER A 187 20.68 -23.86 15.81
C SER A 187 21.20 -22.75 16.76
N ASP A 188 21.16 -21.49 16.33
CA ASP A 188 21.60 -20.33 17.10
C ASP A 188 20.75 -19.09 16.77
N ARG A 189 19.50 -19.09 17.27
CA ARG A 189 18.54 -17.99 17.08
C ARG A 189 19.08 -16.61 17.48
N LYS A 190 20.00 -16.55 18.44
CA LYS A 190 20.51 -15.29 18.97
C LYS A 190 21.49 -14.66 17.99
N SER A 191 22.47 -15.44 17.52
CA SER A 191 23.51 -14.94 16.61
C SER A 191 22.93 -14.49 15.27
N ILE A 192 21.99 -15.24 14.68
CA ILE A 192 21.38 -14.87 13.40
C ILE A 192 20.56 -13.57 13.51
N LYS A 193 19.82 -13.36 14.60
CA LYS A 193 19.09 -12.10 14.80
C LYS A 193 20.02 -10.93 15.07
N GLU A 194 21.12 -11.15 15.80
CA GLU A 194 22.17 -10.15 16.01
C GLU A 194 22.84 -9.72 14.70
N LEU A 195 23.14 -10.68 13.80
CA LEU A 195 23.72 -10.40 12.48
C LEU A 195 22.88 -9.41 11.66
N PHE A 196 21.56 -9.57 11.71
CA PHE A 196 20.58 -8.69 11.04
C PHE A 196 20.21 -7.44 11.85
N GLY A 197 20.78 -7.23 13.04
CA GLY A 197 20.43 -6.13 13.94
C GLY A 197 19.00 -6.23 14.52
N ALA A 198 18.38 -7.40 14.43
CA ALA A 198 16.98 -7.67 14.75
C ALA A 198 16.80 -8.37 16.11
N SER A 199 17.77 -8.26 17.03
CA SER A 199 17.75 -8.95 18.33
C SER A 199 16.53 -8.62 19.20
N LYS A 200 15.84 -7.51 18.94
CA LYS A 200 14.61 -7.13 19.64
C LYS A 200 13.37 -7.91 19.15
N ILE A 201 13.40 -8.46 17.94
CA ILE A 201 12.28 -9.24 17.39
C ILE A 201 12.30 -10.62 18.04
N ASP A 202 11.44 -10.84 19.04
CA ASP A 202 11.44 -12.10 19.80
C ASP A 202 10.89 -13.27 18.98
N ASN A 203 9.77 -13.09 18.27
CA ASN A 203 9.18 -14.15 17.47
C ASN A 203 10.04 -14.49 16.25
N ASP A 204 10.35 -15.76 16.05
CA ASP A 204 11.26 -16.19 14.97
C ASP A 204 10.62 -16.09 13.58
N ASP A 205 9.29 -16.15 13.47
CA ASP A 205 8.58 -16.01 12.20
C ASP A 205 8.38 -14.53 11.81
N ASP A 206 8.26 -13.62 12.77
CA ASP A 206 8.34 -12.18 12.53
C ASP A 206 9.70 -11.79 11.92
N PHE A 207 10.77 -12.42 12.41
CA PHE A 207 12.10 -12.25 11.84
C PHE A 207 12.21 -12.84 10.42
N ARG A 208 11.64 -14.02 10.15
CA ARG A 208 11.55 -14.57 8.79
C ARG A 208 10.77 -13.66 7.85
N PHE A 209 9.70 -13.04 8.33
CA PHE A 209 8.90 -12.10 7.55
C PHE A 209 9.72 -10.86 7.18
N LEU A 210 10.46 -10.28 8.13
CA LEU A 210 11.42 -9.19 7.86
C LEU A 210 12.43 -9.57 6.77
N VAL A 211 13.05 -10.75 6.90
CA VAL A 211 14.07 -11.25 5.97
C VAL A 211 13.50 -11.38 4.55
N ALA A 212 12.28 -11.93 4.40
CA ALA A 212 11.63 -12.04 3.09
C ALA A 212 11.19 -10.69 2.52
N ASP A 213 10.63 -9.81 3.35
CA ASP A 213 10.02 -8.55 2.91
C ASP A 213 11.07 -7.52 2.48
N ALA A 214 12.28 -7.54 3.06
CA ALA A 214 13.34 -6.59 2.72
C ALA A 214 13.80 -6.68 1.25
N ALA A 215 13.94 -7.89 0.69
CA ALA A 215 14.19 -8.07 -0.74
C ALA A 215 12.94 -7.80 -1.58
N ALA A 216 11.78 -8.29 -1.11
CA ALA A 216 10.52 -8.14 -1.84
C ALA A 216 10.12 -6.67 -2.06
N LEU A 217 10.34 -5.80 -1.08
CA LEU A 217 10.06 -4.37 -1.20
C LEU A 217 10.95 -3.68 -2.23
N SER A 218 12.26 -3.97 -2.24
CA SER A 218 13.16 -3.42 -3.27
C SER A 218 12.75 -3.86 -4.66
N LEU A 219 12.44 -5.15 -4.84
CA LEU A 219 11.99 -5.69 -6.12
C LEU A 219 10.65 -5.08 -6.56
N GLN A 220 9.70 -4.94 -5.64
CA GLN A 220 8.41 -4.29 -5.90
C GLN A 220 8.58 -2.83 -6.35
N TYR A 221 9.49 -2.08 -5.72
CA TYR A 221 9.68 -0.64 -5.99
C TYR A 221 10.73 -0.32 -7.06
N GLY A 222 11.19 -1.32 -7.81
CA GLY A 222 12.09 -1.13 -8.94
C GLY A 222 13.56 -0.92 -8.57
N PHE A 223 13.95 -1.29 -7.34
CA PHE A 223 15.34 -1.31 -6.87
C PHE A 223 15.96 -2.70 -7.04
N HIS A 224 15.65 -3.35 -8.16
CA HIS A 224 16.14 -4.70 -8.49
C HIS A 224 17.66 -4.78 -8.35
N ASP A 225 18.40 -3.93 -9.06
CA ASP A 225 19.87 -3.98 -9.12
C ASP A 225 20.51 -3.76 -7.75
N PHE A 226 19.88 -2.96 -6.89
CA PHE A 226 20.39 -2.65 -5.55
C PHE A 226 20.46 -3.88 -4.64
N VAL A 227 19.50 -4.80 -4.74
CA VAL A 227 19.52 -6.06 -3.99
C VAL A 227 20.13 -7.21 -4.80
N CYS A 228 19.79 -7.34 -6.07
CA CYS A 228 20.19 -8.49 -6.86
C CYS A 228 21.64 -8.45 -7.31
N ASP A 229 22.18 -7.31 -7.73
CA ASP A 229 23.60 -7.23 -8.11
C ASP A 229 24.48 -7.45 -6.88
N LEU A 230 24.08 -6.91 -5.72
CA LEU A 230 24.77 -7.14 -4.45
C LEU A 230 24.89 -8.63 -4.15
N LEU A 231 23.77 -9.34 -4.14
CA LEU A 231 23.72 -10.75 -3.75
C LEU A 231 24.37 -11.68 -4.77
N VAL A 232 24.11 -11.46 -6.05
CA VAL A 232 24.70 -12.27 -7.13
C VAL A 232 26.21 -12.08 -7.19
N ASN A 233 26.71 -10.84 -7.03
CA ASN A 233 28.16 -10.60 -7.02
C ASN A 233 28.82 -11.16 -5.76
N ALA A 234 28.19 -11.03 -4.58
CA ALA A 234 28.69 -11.66 -3.36
C ALA A 234 28.84 -13.18 -3.55
N LYS A 235 27.83 -13.84 -4.13
CA LYS A 235 27.88 -15.28 -4.44
C LYS A 235 28.99 -15.62 -5.43
N LYS A 236 29.10 -14.88 -6.54
CA LYS A 236 30.12 -15.12 -7.59
C LYS A 236 31.55 -14.95 -7.09
N ASN A 237 31.77 -14.02 -6.16
CA ASN A 237 33.08 -13.75 -5.59
C ASN A 237 33.43 -14.63 -4.38
N GLY A 238 32.54 -15.55 -3.99
CA GLY A 238 32.73 -16.40 -2.81
C GLY A 238 32.64 -15.65 -1.48
N SER A 239 32.03 -14.47 -1.47
CA SER A 239 31.74 -13.72 -0.23
C SER A 239 30.58 -14.37 0.52
N ASP A 240 30.48 -14.07 1.82
CA ASP A 240 29.36 -14.52 2.63
C ASP A 240 28.07 -13.79 2.21
N ILE A 241 27.15 -14.53 1.58
CA ILE A 241 25.87 -13.99 1.11
C ILE A 241 24.95 -13.59 2.27
N LEU A 242 25.09 -14.23 3.43
CA LEU A 242 24.28 -13.94 4.60
C LEU A 242 24.75 -12.65 5.26
N GLU A 243 26.06 -12.42 5.36
CA GLU A 243 26.62 -11.16 5.83
C GLU A 243 26.22 -10.00 4.89
N ALA A 244 26.42 -10.19 3.57
CA ALA A 244 26.05 -9.19 2.56
C ALA A 244 24.55 -8.84 2.60
N TYR A 245 23.67 -9.85 2.75
CA TYR A 245 22.24 -9.60 2.87
C TYR A 245 21.87 -8.94 4.19
N SER A 246 22.48 -9.35 5.30
CA SER A 246 22.22 -8.76 6.61
C SER A 246 22.55 -7.27 6.64
N ASP A 247 23.66 -6.86 6.01
CA ASP A 247 24.07 -5.47 5.88
C ASP A 247 23.08 -4.67 5.03
N TYR A 248 22.61 -5.26 3.94
CA TYR A 248 21.54 -4.68 3.13
C TYR A 248 20.25 -4.48 3.94
N VAL A 249 19.79 -5.48 4.69
CA VAL A 249 18.56 -5.40 5.51
C VAL A 249 18.70 -4.30 6.57
N LYS A 250 19.84 -4.26 7.28
CA LYS A 250 20.15 -3.21 8.26
C LYS A 250 20.12 -1.83 7.61
N ASN A 251 20.70 -1.68 6.42
CA ASN A 251 20.74 -0.40 5.72
C ASN A 251 19.34 0.08 5.31
N VAL A 252 18.54 -0.80 4.71
CA VAL A 252 17.13 -0.51 4.34
C VAL A 252 16.33 -0.06 5.55
N ALA A 253 16.42 -0.79 6.67
CA ALA A 253 15.68 -0.48 7.88
C ALA A 253 16.18 0.78 8.61
N ASN A 254 17.50 0.98 8.72
CA ASN A 254 18.09 2.13 9.40
C ASN A 254 17.85 3.45 8.65
N GLN A 255 17.88 3.42 7.32
CA GLN A 255 17.60 4.58 6.50
C GLN A 255 16.10 4.84 6.32
N GLY A 256 15.24 3.93 6.80
CA GLY A 256 13.79 4.03 6.60
C GLY A 256 13.41 3.98 5.11
N ILE A 257 14.18 3.28 4.29
CA ILE A 257 13.89 3.11 2.86
C ILE A 257 12.54 2.41 2.76
N PHE A 258 11.69 2.81 1.80
CA PHE A 258 10.32 2.32 1.66
C PHE A 258 9.40 2.57 2.89
N GLY A 259 9.87 3.35 3.87
CA GLY A 259 9.14 3.59 5.11
C GLY A 259 9.15 2.39 6.07
N VAL A 260 10.10 1.46 5.92
CA VAL A 260 10.22 0.31 6.82
C VAL A 260 11.28 0.54 7.91
N THR A 261 10.99 0.04 9.11
CA THR A 261 11.90 -0.03 10.24
C THR A 261 11.79 -1.43 10.85
N LEU A 262 12.82 -1.87 11.60
CA LEU A 262 12.79 -3.20 12.23
C LEU A 262 11.62 -3.35 13.22
N GLU A 263 11.27 -2.28 13.92
CA GLU A 263 10.18 -2.27 14.91
C GLU A 263 8.81 -2.61 14.29
N TYR A 264 8.61 -2.28 13.02
CA TYR A 264 7.35 -2.57 12.32
C TYR A 264 7.11 -4.05 12.04
N TYR A 265 8.14 -4.88 12.14
CA TYR A 265 8.02 -6.33 12.01
C TYR A 265 7.81 -7.02 13.35
N ASP A 266 8.01 -6.33 14.48
CA ASP A 266 7.81 -6.88 15.81
C ASP A 266 6.33 -6.77 16.22
N ARG A 267 5.64 -7.92 16.34
CA ARG A 267 4.24 -7.93 16.79
C ARG A 267 4.05 -7.34 18.19
N LEU A 268 5.07 -7.37 19.07
CA LEU A 268 5.00 -6.75 20.39
C LEU A 268 4.97 -5.24 20.31
N TYR A 269 5.76 -4.67 19.38
CA TYR A 269 5.70 -3.25 19.07
C TYR A 269 4.32 -2.86 18.52
N LEU A 270 3.79 -3.64 17.57
CA LEU A 270 2.49 -3.36 16.95
C LEU A 270 1.28 -3.54 17.89
N LYS A 271 1.43 -4.25 19.02
CA LYS A 271 0.39 -4.30 20.07
C LYS A 271 0.12 -2.94 20.69
N ASN A 272 1.08 -2.02 20.67
CA ASN A 272 0.91 -0.69 21.25
C ASN A 272 -0.19 0.10 20.51
N PRO A 273 -1.28 0.52 21.17
CA PRO A 273 -2.38 1.23 20.53
C PRO A 273 -2.13 2.73 20.34
N THR A 274 -0.97 3.28 20.73
CA THR A 274 -0.69 4.71 20.55
C THR A 274 -0.83 5.13 19.09
N SER A 275 -1.42 6.31 18.85
CA SER A 275 -1.62 6.83 17.49
C SER A 275 -0.33 7.29 16.79
N GLU A 276 0.72 7.59 17.54
CA GLU A 276 2.03 7.94 16.97
C GLU A 276 2.66 6.75 16.26
N ASN A 277 3.13 6.96 15.02
CA ASN A 277 3.77 5.93 14.19
C ASN A 277 2.91 4.67 13.95
N SER A 278 1.60 4.83 13.97
CA SER A 278 0.62 3.72 13.93
C SER A 278 0.29 3.22 12.53
N ALA A 279 0.86 3.81 11.47
CA ALA A 279 0.52 3.47 10.07
C ALA A 279 0.65 1.96 9.77
N TYR A 280 1.69 1.31 10.30
CA TYR A 280 1.93 -0.12 10.13
C TYR A 280 0.89 -0.98 10.86
N ARG A 281 0.53 -0.58 12.09
CA ARG A 281 -0.55 -1.22 12.86
C ARG A 281 -1.91 -1.08 12.16
N LEU A 282 -2.23 0.12 11.66
CA LEU A 282 -3.47 0.38 10.92
C LEU A 282 -3.54 -0.46 9.64
N TRP A 283 -2.42 -0.56 8.93
CA TRP A 283 -2.30 -1.38 7.73
C TRP A 283 -2.54 -2.87 8.03
N TRP A 284 -1.93 -3.39 9.10
CA TRP A 284 -2.18 -4.76 9.53
C TRP A 284 -3.61 -4.99 9.98
N PHE A 285 -4.26 -4.03 10.64
CA PHE A 285 -5.67 -4.18 10.99
C PHE A 285 -6.53 -4.35 9.74
N TYR A 286 -6.27 -3.56 8.70
CA TYR A 286 -6.98 -3.68 7.42
C TYR A 286 -6.76 -5.05 6.74
N ILE A 287 -5.53 -5.56 6.76
CA ILE A 287 -5.20 -6.93 6.31
C ILE A 287 -5.97 -7.98 7.14
N CYS A 288 -5.92 -7.86 8.47
CA CYS A 288 -6.47 -8.81 9.43
C CYS A 288 -8.01 -8.74 9.58
N SER A 289 -8.67 -7.69 9.12
CA SER A 289 -10.12 -7.51 9.33
C SER A 289 -10.94 -7.50 8.05
N GLU A 290 -10.33 -7.20 6.89
CA GLU A 290 -11.09 -6.98 5.67
C GLU A 290 -10.55 -7.77 4.47
N MET A 291 -9.35 -7.45 4.00
CA MET A 291 -8.93 -7.93 2.68
C MET A 291 -8.28 -9.31 2.67
N GLY A 292 -7.67 -9.72 3.78
CA GLY A 292 -6.60 -10.70 3.71
C GLY A 292 -5.35 -10.03 3.13
N TYR A 293 -4.60 -10.74 2.31
CA TYR A 293 -3.23 -10.47 1.83
C TYR A 293 -2.16 -11.06 2.74
N PHE A 294 -2.46 -12.20 3.36
CA PHE A 294 -1.45 -12.98 4.05
C PHE A 294 -0.39 -13.42 3.06
N LEU A 295 0.83 -12.91 3.24
CA LEU A 295 1.94 -13.20 2.35
C LEU A 295 2.53 -14.57 2.72
N VAL A 296 1.88 -15.61 2.20
CA VAL A 296 2.16 -17.02 2.49
C VAL A 296 3.16 -17.60 1.49
N ALA A 297 4.02 -18.49 1.96
CA ALA A 297 4.97 -19.20 1.12
C ALA A 297 4.23 -20.10 0.11
N PRO A 298 4.50 -19.99 -1.21
CA PRO A 298 3.98 -20.96 -2.17
C PRO A 298 4.54 -22.35 -1.88
N GLN A 299 3.76 -23.39 -2.21
CA GLN A 299 4.16 -24.79 -1.96
C GLN A 299 5.47 -25.19 -2.65
N ASN A 300 5.74 -24.60 -3.82
CA ASN A 300 6.94 -24.83 -4.60
C ASN A 300 7.56 -23.49 -4.97
N ASP A 301 8.89 -23.47 -5.09
CA ASP A 301 9.63 -22.36 -5.69
C ASP A 301 9.45 -21.01 -4.96
N SER A 302 9.26 -21.10 -3.65
CA SER A 302 9.18 -19.98 -2.69
C SER A 302 10.54 -19.33 -2.52
N ILE A 303 10.58 -18.01 -2.40
CA ILE A 303 11.78 -17.28 -1.94
C ILE A 303 11.73 -16.97 -0.45
N ARG A 304 10.57 -17.17 0.19
CA ARG A 304 10.36 -16.97 1.63
C ARG A 304 10.34 -18.31 2.37
N SER A 305 10.56 -18.26 3.68
CA SER A 305 10.50 -19.45 4.53
C SER A 305 9.12 -20.10 4.49
N THR A 306 9.06 -21.43 4.42
CA THR A 306 7.80 -22.19 4.48
C THR A 306 7.10 -22.10 5.83
N LYS A 307 7.77 -21.56 6.86
CA LYS A 307 7.15 -21.26 8.16
C LYS A 307 6.20 -20.06 8.11
N LEU A 308 6.33 -19.21 7.08
CA LEU A 308 5.41 -18.11 6.82
C LEU A 308 4.15 -18.65 6.12
N ASP A 309 3.35 -19.38 6.88
CA ASP A 309 2.10 -19.99 6.43
C ASP A 309 0.86 -19.19 6.87
N GLU A 310 -0.33 -19.74 6.60
CA GLU A 310 -1.58 -19.15 7.04
C GLU A 310 -1.65 -19.02 8.57
N ARG A 311 -1.16 -20.02 9.29
CA ARG A 311 -1.23 -20.06 10.76
C ARG A 311 -0.40 -18.93 11.36
N TYR A 312 0.80 -18.70 10.85
CA TYR A 312 1.62 -17.56 11.24
C TYR A 312 0.83 -16.24 11.17
N ASN A 313 0.15 -15.99 10.05
CA ASN A 313 -0.59 -14.75 9.84
C ASN A 313 -1.82 -14.64 10.77
N LEU A 314 -2.54 -15.75 11.00
CA LEU A 314 -3.67 -15.79 11.92
C LEU A 314 -3.23 -15.55 13.37
N ASP A 315 -2.13 -16.17 13.79
CA ASP A 315 -1.55 -15.98 15.12
C ASP A 315 -1.04 -14.53 15.27
N PHE A 316 -0.42 -13.96 14.23
CA PHE A 316 0.00 -12.56 14.19
C PHE A 316 -1.18 -11.59 14.37
N CYS A 317 -2.27 -11.77 13.61
CA CYS A 317 -3.49 -10.98 13.74
C CYS A 317 -4.11 -11.11 15.14
N LYS A 318 -4.22 -12.34 15.65
CA LYS A 318 -4.75 -12.64 16.99
C LYS A 318 -3.92 -11.97 18.08
N ASP A 319 -2.61 -12.04 17.99
CA ASP A 319 -1.72 -11.46 18.99
C ASP A 319 -1.88 -9.94 19.07
N ILE A 320 -1.94 -9.24 17.93
CA ILE A 320 -1.98 -7.78 17.92
C ILE A 320 -3.37 -7.23 18.22
N PHE A 321 -4.41 -7.85 17.67
CA PHE A 321 -5.76 -7.30 17.69
C PHE A 321 -6.74 -8.05 18.58
N GLY A 322 -6.41 -9.26 19.01
CA GLY A 322 -7.28 -10.13 19.80
C GLY A 322 -8.06 -11.13 18.95
N GLU A 323 -8.76 -12.04 19.64
CA GLU A 323 -9.56 -13.08 19.01
C GLU A 323 -10.78 -12.51 18.27
N GLY A 324 -11.08 -13.07 17.10
CA GLY A 324 -12.21 -12.65 16.26
C GLY A 324 -11.88 -11.57 15.23
N VAL A 325 -10.65 -11.05 15.20
CA VAL A 325 -10.18 -10.16 14.13
C VAL A 325 -9.51 -10.98 13.04
N TYR A 326 -10.33 -11.48 12.12
CA TYR A 326 -9.89 -12.27 10.97
C TYR A 326 -10.56 -11.76 9.68
N PRO A 327 -9.87 -11.82 8.53
CA PRO A 327 -10.38 -11.20 7.32
C PRO A 327 -11.51 -12.03 6.70
N ASP A 328 -12.53 -11.34 6.22
CA ASP A 328 -13.55 -11.91 5.32
C ASP A 328 -13.34 -11.38 3.89
N SER A 329 -12.32 -11.93 3.23
CA SER A 329 -11.98 -11.60 1.85
C SER A 329 -13.14 -11.88 0.87
N ASN A 330 -14.00 -12.85 1.19
CA ASN A 330 -15.16 -13.19 0.38
C ASN A 330 -16.24 -12.10 0.45
N MET A 331 -16.51 -11.56 1.64
CA MET A 331 -17.40 -10.41 1.82
C MET A 331 -16.86 -9.19 1.08
N ALA A 332 -15.55 -8.89 1.21
CA ALA A 332 -14.93 -7.77 0.49
C ALA A 332 -15.09 -7.92 -1.03
N ASN A 333 -14.80 -9.11 -1.58
CA ASN A 333 -14.97 -9.40 -3.00
C ASN A 333 -16.44 -9.39 -3.44
N THR A 334 -17.37 -9.85 -2.61
CA THR A 334 -18.81 -9.79 -2.90
C THR A 334 -19.29 -8.35 -2.97
N TYR A 335 -18.79 -7.50 -2.07
CA TYR A 335 -19.16 -6.09 -2.04
C TYR A 335 -18.56 -5.31 -3.21
N TYR A 336 -17.31 -5.54 -3.59
CA TYR A 336 -16.62 -4.78 -4.66
C TYR A 336 -16.57 -5.47 -6.03
N GLY A 337 -17.03 -6.72 -6.13
CA GLY A 337 -17.02 -7.53 -7.35
C GLY A 337 -15.73 -8.30 -7.59
N GLY A 338 -14.64 -8.04 -6.85
CA GLY A 338 -13.35 -8.74 -6.97
C GLY A 338 -12.89 -8.87 -8.43
N ARG A 339 -12.58 -10.09 -8.88
CA ARG A 339 -12.20 -10.38 -10.29
C ARG A 339 -13.28 -10.02 -11.31
N LYS A 340 -14.55 -9.94 -10.89
CA LYS A 340 -15.72 -9.55 -11.71
C LYS A 340 -16.09 -8.07 -11.53
N PHE A 341 -15.14 -7.21 -11.15
CA PHE A 341 -15.36 -5.76 -11.04
C PHE A 341 -16.05 -5.19 -12.29
N ALA A 342 -17.24 -4.61 -12.06
CA ALA A 342 -18.16 -4.14 -13.09
C ALA A 342 -18.28 -2.60 -13.17
N GLY A 343 -17.34 -1.86 -12.57
CA GLY A 343 -17.33 -0.40 -12.65
C GLY A 343 -16.97 0.10 -14.06
N SER A 344 -17.55 1.23 -14.46
CA SER A 344 -17.32 1.87 -15.77
C SER A 344 -16.39 3.07 -15.66
N ARG A 345 -15.70 3.41 -16.76
CA ARG A 345 -14.78 4.57 -16.85
C ARG A 345 -13.68 4.54 -15.77
N VAL A 346 -13.09 3.37 -15.55
CA VAL A 346 -11.92 3.18 -14.69
C VAL A 346 -10.74 2.72 -15.55
N ILE A 347 -9.63 3.45 -15.46
CA ILE A 347 -8.37 3.09 -16.09
C ILE A 347 -7.55 2.31 -15.06
N PHE A 348 -7.23 1.05 -15.36
CA PHE A 348 -6.34 0.24 -14.56
C PHE A 348 -4.97 0.16 -15.23
N THR A 349 -3.92 0.49 -14.50
CA THR A 349 -2.53 0.34 -14.94
C THR A 349 -1.79 -0.59 -14.01
N ASN A 350 -0.89 -1.42 -14.52
CA ASN A 350 -0.13 -2.38 -13.73
C ASN A 350 1.32 -2.44 -14.22
N GLY A 351 2.28 -2.47 -13.30
CA GLY A 351 3.67 -2.77 -13.63
C GLY A 351 3.86 -4.27 -13.84
N SER A 352 4.67 -4.68 -14.82
CA SER A 352 4.97 -6.09 -15.09
C SER A 352 5.77 -6.75 -13.96
N GLN A 353 6.58 -5.97 -13.24
CA GLN A 353 7.40 -6.39 -12.12
C GLN A 353 6.70 -6.27 -10.76
N ASP A 354 5.55 -5.59 -10.70
CA ASP A 354 4.85 -5.32 -9.45
C ASP A 354 4.02 -6.54 -9.01
N PRO A 355 4.28 -7.15 -7.84
CA PRO A 355 3.47 -8.27 -7.33
C PRO A 355 2.00 -7.92 -7.13
N CYS A 356 1.67 -6.65 -6.85
CA CYS A 356 0.29 -6.22 -6.66
C CYS A 356 -0.55 -6.26 -7.95
N ARG A 357 0.06 -6.50 -9.13
CA ARG A 357 -0.70 -6.73 -10.37
C ARG A 357 -1.70 -7.89 -10.26
N HIS A 358 -1.40 -8.89 -9.44
CA HIS A 358 -2.24 -10.09 -9.27
C HIS A 358 -3.51 -9.84 -8.46
N ILE A 359 -3.53 -8.76 -7.67
CA ILE A 359 -4.72 -8.25 -6.96
C ILE A 359 -5.37 -7.07 -7.67
N SER A 360 -4.96 -6.78 -8.90
CA SER A 360 -5.54 -5.74 -9.74
C SER A 360 -6.31 -6.33 -10.93
N LYS A 361 -7.06 -5.47 -11.64
CA LYS A 361 -7.70 -5.84 -12.90
C LYS A 361 -6.66 -5.74 -14.02
N GLN A 362 -6.37 -6.88 -14.67
CA GLN A 362 -5.36 -6.96 -15.74
C GLN A 362 -5.97 -7.04 -17.14
N THR A 363 -7.24 -7.47 -17.26
CA THR A 363 -7.92 -7.61 -18.54
C THR A 363 -9.03 -6.57 -18.70
N PRO A 364 -9.16 -5.95 -19.88
CA PRO A 364 -10.30 -5.07 -20.17
C PRO A 364 -11.64 -5.82 -20.04
N SER A 365 -12.69 -5.11 -19.62
CA SER A 365 -14.05 -5.68 -19.70
C SER A 365 -14.46 -5.81 -21.17
N LYS A 366 -15.18 -6.87 -21.53
CA LYS A 366 -15.59 -7.11 -22.93
C LYS A 366 -16.47 -5.97 -23.50
N ASP A 367 -17.19 -5.28 -22.62
CA ASP A 367 -18.11 -4.19 -23.00
C ASP A 367 -17.45 -2.80 -23.05
N THR A 368 -16.13 -2.69 -22.82
CA THR A 368 -15.43 -1.39 -22.77
C THR A 368 -14.85 -0.89 -24.09
N ILE A 369 -14.91 -1.67 -25.18
CA ILE A 369 -14.50 -1.19 -26.51
C ILE A 369 -15.73 -0.59 -27.20
N HIS A 370 -16.15 0.59 -26.76
CA HIS A 370 -16.86 1.48 -27.66
C HIS A 370 -15.80 2.03 -28.63
N LYS A 371 -15.84 1.52 -29.86
CA LYS A 371 -15.30 2.24 -31.02
C LYS A 371 -16.07 3.56 -31.11
N GLU A 372 -15.43 4.65 -30.70
CA GLU A 372 -15.77 5.97 -31.24
C GLU A 372 -14.93 6.21 -32.50
#